data_AF-A0A6U3WKX7-F1
#
_entry.id   AF-A0A6U3WKX7-F1
#
_cell.length_a   1.000
_cell.length_b   1.000
_cell.length_c   1.000
_cell.angle_alpha   90.00
_cell.angle_beta   90.00
_cell.angle_gamma   90.00
#
_symmetry.space_group_name_H-M   'P 1'
#
loop_
_entity.id
_entity.type
_entity.pdbx_description
1 polymer ?
#
loop_
_entity_poly.entity_id
_entity_poly.type
_entity_poly.pdbx_seq_one_letter_code
_entity_poly.pdbx_strand_id
1 'polypeptide(L)'
;FNSEKSGKWCMTDDKNDIHQGFAGIGSCRASPLPTTPDLVYQFADTNGWSRDPGLRITAGMMHAPMYVTLSGHAGRHEILMGKYKISSGTLVNGRPLYAKVNSENKPQFLYNCIYTGEWLMTCHEKDIGHGYAGIGSSRASDLPTDEGVRYLIADKCGWTLDDAIQASGSEVQEVQVRNMKAHLKP
;
A
#
# COMPACT_ATOMS: atom_id res chain seq x y z
N PHE A 1 -17.49 -6.56 10.21
CA PHE A 1 -18.73 -6.13 9.52
C PHE A 1 -19.13 -4.75 10.02
N ASN A 2 -19.97 -4.00 9.30
CA ASN A 2 -20.59 -2.78 9.83
C ASN A 2 -21.97 -3.15 10.41
N SER A 3 -22.20 -2.82 11.67
CA SER A 3 -23.45 -3.15 12.37
C SER A 3 -24.56 -2.20 11.92
N GLU A 4 -25.55 -2.71 11.21
CA GLU A 4 -26.68 -1.91 10.70
C GLU A 4 -27.45 -1.19 11.83
N LYS A 5 -27.48 -1.76 13.04
CA LYS A 5 -28.14 -1.17 14.21
C LYS A 5 -27.41 0.04 14.79
N SER A 6 -26.09 0.08 14.69
CA SER A 6 -25.25 1.07 15.41
C SER A 6 -24.32 1.89 14.51
N GLY A 7 -24.17 1.50 13.24
CA GLY A 7 -23.20 2.05 12.29
C GLY A 7 -21.73 1.79 12.66
N LYS A 8 -21.46 1.01 13.72
CA LYS A 8 -20.12 0.69 14.21
C LYS A 8 -19.52 -0.47 13.44
N TRP A 9 -18.20 -0.47 13.34
CA TRP A 9 -17.45 -1.60 12.80
C TRP A 9 -17.22 -2.62 13.91
N CYS A 10 -17.57 -3.88 13.64
CA CYS A 10 -17.59 -4.98 14.60
C CYS A 10 -16.78 -6.17 14.07
N MET A 11 -16.12 -6.90 14.97
CA MET A 11 -15.37 -8.13 14.67
C MET A 11 -15.80 -9.24 15.63
N THR A 12 -16.14 -10.38 15.06
CA THR A 12 -16.55 -11.62 15.74
C THR A 12 -16.04 -12.80 14.92
N ASP A 13 -15.81 -13.93 15.58
CA ASP A 13 -15.54 -15.24 14.98
C ASP A 13 -16.81 -16.10 14.84
N ASP A 14 -17.95 -15.68 15.42
CA ASP A 14 -19.25 -16.34 15.27
C ASP A 14 -20.13 -15.60 14.24
N LYS A 15 -20.61 -16.34 13.24
CA LYS A 15 -21.54 -15.80 12.24
C LYS A 15 -22.90 -15.40 12.84
N ASN A 16 -23.34 -16.05 13.91
CA ASN A 16 -24.60 -15.73 14.58
C ASN A 16 -24.57 -14.35 15.24
N ASP A 17 -23.40 -13.95 15.75
CA ASP A 17 -23.19 -12.63 16.35
C ASP A 17 -23.43 -11.50 15.35
N ILE A 18 -23.07 -11.71 14.08
CA ILE A 18 -23.26 -10.72 13.00
C ILE A 18 -24.74 -10.31 12.89
N HIS A 19 -25.64 -11.30 12.90
CA HIS A 19 -27.07 -11.08 12.79
C HIS A 19 -27.66 -10.40 14.04
N GLN A 20 -27.10 -10.70 15.20
CA GLN A 20 -27.56 -10.12 16.47
C GLN A 20 -26.95 -8.73 16.71
N GLY A 21 -25.84 -8.41 16.04
CA GLY A 21 -25.06 -7.19 16.22
C GLY A 21 -24.09 -7.28 17.38
N PHE A 22 -23.71 -8.49 17.79
CA PHE A 22 -22.71 -8.76 18.83
C PHE A 22 -21.31 -8.88 18.24
N ALA A 23 -20.32 -8.59 19.07
CA ALA A 23 -18.91 -8.67 18.71
C ALA A 23 -18.04 -8.55 19.96
N GLY A 24 -16.90 -9.25 19.96
CA GLY A 24 -15.87 -9.10 20.98
C GLY A 24 -15.01 -7.84 20.77
N ILE A 25 -14.98 -7.29 19.56
CA ILE A 25 -14.25 -6.06 19.24
C ILE A 25 -15.15 -5.14 18.41
N GLY A 26 -15.12 -3.84 18.71
CA GLY A 26 -15.94 -2.84 18.02
C GLY A 26 -15.26 -1.47 17.92
N SER A 27 -15.67 -0.66 16.97
CA SER A 27 -15.26 0.74 16.90
C SER A 27 -15.97 1.56 17.99
N CYS A 28 -15.29 2.56 18.55
CA CYS A 28 -15.86 3.38 19.62
C CYS A 28 -17.09 4.19 19.15
N ARG A 29 -17.16 4.51 17.85
CA ARG A 29 -18.25 5.26 17.20
C ARG A 29 -18.58 4.69 15.82
N ALA A 30 -19.74 5.09 15.31
CA ALA A 30 -20.13 4.82 13.93
C ALA A 30 -19.15 5.48 12.96
N SER A 31 -18.92 4.84 11.82
CA SER A 31 -17.98 5.35 10.83
C SER A 31 -18.26 4.81 9.44
N PRO A 32 -18.12 5.63 8.37
CA PRO A 32 -18.29 5.13 7.00
C PRO A 32 -17.23 4.09 6.62
N LEU A 33 -16.04 4.14 7.22
CA LEU A 33 -14.95 3.18 6.99
C LEU A 33 -14.37 2.68 8.33
N PRO A 34 -13.88 1.43 8.38
CA PRO A 34 -13.22 0.90 9.58
C PRO A 34 -11.85 1.53 9.80
N THR A 35 -11.33 2.26 8.82
CA THR A 35 -9.99 2.84 8.82
C THR A 35 -10.01 4.36 8.96
N THR A 36 -11.16 4.94 9.33
CA THR A 36 -11.28 6.39 9.48
C THR A 36 -10.25 6.92 10.48
N PRO A 37 -9.55 8.03 10.17
CA PRO A 37 -8.61 8.64 11.11
C PRO A 37 -9.26 8.88 12.48
N ASP A 38 -8.48 8.62 13.54
CA ASP A 38 -8.93 8.73 14.94
C ASP A 38 -10.09 7.79 15.34
N LEU A 39 -10.39 6.78 14.53
CA LEU A 39 -11.27 5.69 14.92
C LEU A 39 -10.50 4.74 15.83
N VAL A 40 -10.89 4.72 17.10
CA VAL A 40 -10.31 3.83 18.12
C VAL A 40 -11.19 2.60 18.26
N TYR A 41 -10.56 1.44 18.44
CA TYR A 41 -11.26 0.19 18.69
C TYR A 41 -11.25 -0.13 20.19
N GLN A 42 -12.30 -0.83 20.59
CA GLN A 42 -12.53 -1.31 21.94
C GLN A 42 -12.76 -2.82 21.89
N PHE A 43 -12.41 -3.51 22.95
CA PHE A 43 -12.64 -4.94 23.11
C PHE A 43 -13.51 -5.19 24.33
N ALA A 44 -14.30 -6.26 24.30
CA ALA A 44 -15.10 -6.72 25.42
C ALA A 44 -14.25 -7.66 26.28
N ASP A 45 -14.14 -7.35 27.57
CA ASP A 45 -13.54 -8.18 28.60
C ASP A 45 -14.55 -8.46 29.73
N THR A 46 -14.10 -9.12 30.80
CA THR A 46 -14.96 -9.49 31.95
C THR A 46 -15.55 -8.28 32.68
N ASN A 47 -15.00 -7.09 32.49
CA ASN A 47 -15.43 -5.83 33.11
C ASN A 47 -16.19 -4.93 32.12
N GLY A 48 -16.47 -5.40 30.90
CA GLY A 48 -17.21 -4.67 29.88
C GLY A 48 -16.32 -4.21 28.72
N TRP A 49 -16.63 -3.06 28.14
CA TRP A 49 -15.90 -2.55 26.98
C TRP A 49 -14.71 -1.69 27.39
N SER A 50 -13.51 -2.16 27.08
CA SER A 50 -12.25 -1.47 27.32
C SER A 50 -11.70 -0.89 26.02
N ARG A 51 -11.24 0.38 26.05
CA ARG A 51 -10.57 1.00 24.91
C ARG A 51 -9.12 0.58 24.87
N ASP A 52 -8.65 0.17 23.71
CA ASP A 52 -7.23 -0.06 23.46
C ASP A 52 -6.73 0.94 22.41
N PRO A 53 -5.93 1.94 22.80
CA PRO A 53 -5.35 2.90 21.85
C PRO A 53 -4.42 2.28 20.79
N GLY A 54 -3.90 1.08 21.07
CA GLY A 54 -3.09 0.27 20.16
C GLY A 54 -3.92 -0.59 19.21
N LEU A 55 -5.17 -0.90 19.56
CA LEU A 55 -6.09 -1.62 18.68
C LEU A 55 -6.64 -0.68 17.61
N ARG A 56 -6.14 -0.86 16.39
CA ARG A 56 -6.54 -0.07 15.22
C ARG A 56 -6.73 -1.00 14.05
N ILE A 57 -7.83 -0.82 13.32
CA ILE A 57 -7.93 -1.40 11.98
C ILE A 57 -7.15 -0.50 11.04
N THR A 58 -6.00 -0.99 10.60
CA THR A 58 -5.32 -0.44 9.45
C THR A 58 -5.98 -1.03 8.20
N ALA A 59 -6.15 -0.22 7.15
CA ALA A 59 -6.34 -0.80 5.82
C ALA A 59 -5.18 -1.78 5.63
N GLY A 60 -5.45 -3.01 5.18
CA GLY A 60 -4.42 -4.02 4.97
C GLY A 60 -3.41 -3.58 3.92
N MET A 61 -2.47 -2.71 4.29
CA MET A 61 -1.16 -2.64 3.70
C MET A 61 -0.38 -3.74 4.42
N MET A 62 -0.49 -4.99 3.98
CA MET A 62 0.50 -5.99 4.38
C MET A 62 1.85 -5.48 3.88
N HIS A 63 2.64 -4.88 4.78
CA HIS A 63 4.07 -4.60 4.62
C HIS A 63 4.49 -4.01 3.26
N ALA A 64 3.63 -3.19 2.64
CA ALA A 64 3.97 -2.55 1.38
C ALA A 64 5.13 -1.57 1.65
N PRO A 65 6.29 -1.73 1.01
CA PRO A 65 7.44 -0.90 1.31
C PRO A 65 7.12 0.56 1.00
N MET A 66 7.55 1.49 1.84
CA MET A 66 7.26 2.91 1.60
C MET A 66 7.84 3.40 0.27
N TYR A 67 8.94 2.78 -0.16
CA TYR A 67 9.54 3.02 -1.45
C TYR A 67 9.80 1.73 -2.20
N VAL A 68 9.61 1.78 -3.51
CA VAL A 68 10.03 0.74 -4.46
C VAL A 68 11.05 1.37 -5.40
N THR A 69 12.24 0.80 -5.48
CA THR A 69 13.26 1.22 -6.44
C THR A 69 13.33 0.21 -7.57
N LEU A 70 13.12 0.67 -8.80
CA LEU A 70 13.35 -0.10 -10.01
C LEU A 70 14.73 0.26 -10.59
N SER A 71 15.50 -0.74 -10.99
CA SER A 71 16.86 -0.54 -11.50
C SER A 71 17.23 -1.57 -12.56
N GLY A 72 18.30 -1.27 -13.32
CA GLY A 72 18.99 -2.24 -14.18
C GLY A 72 18.66 -2.16 -15.68
N HIS A 73 17.68 -1.35 -16.10
CA HIS A 73 17.41 -1.12 -17.52
C HIS A 73 17.99 0.20 -18.04
N ALA A 74 18.55 0.15 -19.25
CA ALA A 74 18.96 1.31 -20.04
C ALA A 74 18.27 1.26 -21.42
N GLY A 75 17.84 2.42 -21.93
CA GLY A 75 17.17 2.52 -23.23
C GLY A 75 15.85 3.27 -23.18
N ARG A 76 14.90 2.90 -24.06
CA ARG A 76 13.65 3.65 -24.28
C ARG A 76 12.80 3.83 -23.01
N HIS A 77 12.91 2.91 -22.06
CA HIS A 77 12.15 2.92 -20.81
C HIS A 77 13.00 3.25 -19.58
N GLU A 78 14.24 3.69 -19.77
CA GLU A 78 15.14 4.11 -18.68
C GLU A 78 14.50 5.17 -17.79
N ILE A 79 13.68 6.05 -18.36
CA ILE A 79 12.98 7.09 -17.63
C ILE A 79 12.06 6.52 -16.53
N LEU A 80 11.57 5.28 -16.67
CA LEU A 80 10.74 4.59 -15.68
C LEU A 80 11.57 3.96 -14.55
N MET A 81 12.90 3.92 -14.64
CA MET A 81 13.76 3.44 -13.56
C MET A 81 13.86 4.46 -12.42
N GLY A 82 14.20 4.00 -11.23
CA GLY A 82 14.44 4.82 -10.05
C GLY A 82 13.45 4.57 -8.92
N LYS A 83 13.47 5.49 -7.95
CA LYS A 83 12.77 5.35 -6.67
C LYS A 83 11.35 5.92 -6.75
N TYR A 84 10.37 5.06 -6.57
CA TYR A 84 8.97 5.40 -6.39
C TYR A 84 8.62 5.46 -4.91
N LYS A 85 7.76 6.40 -4.53
CA LYS A 85 7.20 6.52 -3.19
C LYS A 85 5.74 6.11 -3.21
N ILE A 86 5.29 5.42 -2.17
CA ILE A 86 3.88 5.13 -1.97
C ILE A 86 3.07 6.44 -1.88
N SER A 87 1.99 6.53 -2.66
CA SER A 87 1.03 7.63 -2.61
C SER A 87 0.10 7.40 -1.41
N SER A 88 0.39 8.06 -0.29
CA SER A 88 -0.30 7.87 0.98
C SER A 88 -1.83 7.96 0.83
N GLY A 89 -2.54 6.90 1.22
CA GLY A 89 -3.99 6.83 1.16
C GLY A 89 -4.59 6.56 -0.22
N THR A 90 -3.78 6.44 -1.27
CA THR A 90 -4.27 6.13 -2.62
C THR A 90 -4.12 4.63 -2.89
N LEU A 91 -5.26 3.98 -3.15
CA LEU A 91 -5.32 2.61 -3.62
C LEU A 91 -5.79 2.58 -5.08
N VAL A 92 -5.12 1.77 -5.89
CA VAL A 92 -5.54 1.40 -7.23
C VAL A 92 -5.79 -0.10 -7.20
N ASN A 93 -7.04 -0.51 -7.48
CA ASN A 93 -7.44 -1.92 -7.54
C ASN A 93 -7.16 -2.69 -6.23
N GLY A 94 -7.35 -2.02 -5.09
CA GLY A 94 -7.09 -2.59 -3.77
C GLY A 94 -5.61 -2.70 -3.40
N ARG A 95 -4.70 -2.21 -4.24
CA ARG A 95 -3.24 -2.20 -4.00
C ARG A 95 -2.69 -0.77 -3.91
N PRO A 96 -1.54 -0.56 -3.25
CA PRO A 96 -0.92 0.76 -3.19
C PRO A 96 -0.56 1.30 -4.57
N LEU A 97 -0.81 2.60 -4.78
CA LEU A 97 -0.22 3.34 -5.88
C LEU A 97 1.16 3.84 -5.47
N TYR A 98 2.14 3.65 -6.35
CA TYR A 98 3.47 4.23 -6.20
C TYR A 98 3.69 5.29 -7.27
N ALA A 99 4.28 6.42 -6.89
CA ALA A 99 4.55 7.52 -7.80
C ALA A 99 5.97 8.08 -7.64
N LYS A 100 6.53 8.59 -8.74
CA LYS A 100 7.70 9.46 -8.76
C LYS A 100 7.51 10.56 -9.80
N VAL A 101 8.39 11.56 -9.76
CA VAL A 101 8.53 12.54 -10.83
C VAL A 101 9.89 12.35 -11.48
N ASN A 102 9.95 12.49 -12.80
CA ASN A 102 11.23 12.48 -13.52
C ASN A 102 11.89 13.87 -13.48
N SER A 103 13.05 14.01 -14.15
CA SER A 103 13.79 15.27 -14.29
C SER A 103 13.01 16.39 -14.99
N GLU A 104 11.98 16.05 -15.77
CA GLU A 104 11.09 17.00 -16.45
C GLU A 104 9.84 17.33 -15.63
N ASN A 105 9.80 16.93 -14.36
CA ASN A 105 8.65 17.10 -13.47
C ASN A 105 7.37 16.40 -13.98
N LYS A 106 7.50 15.36 -14.80
CA LYS A 106 6.38 14.55 -15.27
C LYS A 106 6.18 13.36 -14.32
N PRO A 107 4.93 13.07 -13.92
CA PRO A 107 4.64 11.97 -13.01
C PRO A 107 4.81 10.62 -13.71
N GLN A 108 5.21 9.64 -12.93
CA GLN A 108 5.33 8.24 -13.34
C GLN A 108 4.74 7.39 -12.26
N PHE A 109 4.06 6.33 -12.67
CA PHE A 109 3.23 5.52 -11.80
C PHE A 109 3.66 4.06 -11.87
N LEU A 110 3.62 3.40 -10.72
CA LEU A 110 3.71 1.96 -10.57
C LEU A 110 2.44 1.52 -9.85
N TYR A 111 1.65 0.67 -10.49
CA TYR A 111 0.31 0.31 -10.03
C TYR A 111 -0.01 -1.15 -10.34
N ASN A 112 -0.99 -1.72 -9.66
CA ASN A 112 -1.44 -3.08 -9.94
C ASN A 112 -2.57 -3.08 -10.97
N CYS A 113 -2.45 -3.86 -12.04
CA CYS A 113 -3.44 -3.99 -13.10
C CYS A 113 -4.66 -4.75 -12.62
N ILE A 114 -5.87 -4.18 -12.78
CA ILE A 114 -7.11 -4.86 -12.38
C ILE A 114 -7.38 -6.14 -13.17
N TYR A 115 -6.92 -6.20 -14.42
CA TYR A 115 -7.24 -7.31 -15.33
C TYR A 115 -6.34 -8.51 -15.15
N THR A 116 -5.05 -8.28 -14.83
CA THR A 116 -4.03 -9.33 -14.76
C THR A 116 -3.48 -9.54 -13.35
N GLY A 117 -3.66 -8.58 -12.44
CA GLY A 117 -3.04 -8.58 -11.12
C GLY A 117 -1.53 -8.30 -11.14
N GLU A 118 -0.96 -7.99 -12.32
CA GLU A 118 0.46 -7.67 -12.51
C GLU A 118 0.75 -6.22 -12.14
N TRP A 119 1.98 -5.94 -11.73
CA TRP A 119 2.49 -4.59 -11.51
C TRP A 119 2.91 -3.95 -12.82
N LEU A 120 2.37 -2.77 -13.11
CA LEU A 120 2.54 -2.04 -14.35
C LEU A 120 3.13 -0.65 -14.10
N MET A 121 3.94 -0.18 -15.04
CA MET A 121 4.62 1.13 -14.98
C MET A 121 4.32 1.99 -16.20
N THR A 122 3.88 3.21 -15.94
CA THR A 122 3.50 4.17 -16.98
C THR A 122 3.93 5.60 -16.64
N CYS A 123 4.07 6.43 -17.66
CA CYS A 123 4.21 7.89 -17.56
C CYS A 123 2.89 8.65 -17.77
N HIS A 124 1.77 7.95 -17.93
CA HIS A 124 0.46 8.55 -18.14
C HIS A 124 -0.58 7.99 -17.19
N GLU A 125 -1.18 8.85 -16.37
CA GLU A 125 -2.20 8.45 -15.39
C GLU A 125 -3.43 7.79 -16.04
N LYS A 126 -3.81 8.24 -17.25
CA LYS A 126 -4.92 7.64 -18.02
C LYS A 126 -4.72 6.16 -18.35
N ASP A 127 -3.49 5.68 -18.37
CA ASP A 127 -3.16 4.29 -18.68
C ASP A 127 -3.54 3.36 -17.53
N ILE A 128 -3.62 3.88 -16.30
CA ILE A 128 -3.99 3.14 -15.09
C ILE A 128 -5.36 2.50 -15.27
N GLY A 129 -6.34 3.27 -15.76
CA GLY A 129 -7.71 2.79 -15.98
C GLY A 129 -7.85 1.78 -17.13
N HIS A 130 -6.88 1.72 -18.05
CA HIS A 130 -6.88 0.82 -19.19
C HIS A 130 -5.94 -0.39 -19.01
N GLY A 131 -5.10 -0.40 -17.97
CA GLY A 131 -4.09 -1.44 -17.78
C GLY A 131 -2.93 -1.35 -18.79
N TYR A 132 -2.55 -0.14 -19.23
CA TYR A 132 -1.45 0.06 -20.17
C TYR A 132 -0.14 0.46 -19.48
N ALA A 133 0.98 -0.01 -20.02
CA ALA A 133 2.30 0.29 -19.47
C ALA A 133 3.43 0.06 -20.47
N GLY A 134 4.58 0.65 -20.17
CA GLY A 134 5.85 0.37 -20.87
C GLY A 134 6.64 -0.78 -20.23
N ILE A 135 6.42 -1.03 -18.93
CA ILE A 135 7.05 -2.11 -18.16
C ILE A 135 5.98 -2.80 -17.31
N GLY A 136 6.05 -4.12 -17.21
CA GLY A 136 5.09 -4.93 -16.46
C GLY A 136 5.77 -6.08 -15.74
N SER A 137 5.25 -6.53 -14.61
CA SER A 137 5.74 -7.71 -13.93
C SER A 137 5.30 -8.98 -14.66
N SER A 138 6.08 -10.05 -14.53
CA SER A 138 5.85 -11.33 -15.21
C SER A 138 4.73 -12.18 -14.66
N ARG A 139 4.11 -11.77 -13.54
CA ARG A 139 3.00 -12.47 -12.91
C ARG A 139 2.27 -11.56 -11.93
N ALA A 140 1.04 -11.95 -11.59
CA ALA A 140 0.33 -11.38 -10.47
C ALA A 140 1.09 -11.59 -9.14
N SER A 141 1.02 -10.59 -8.26
CA SER A 141 1.70 -10.60 -6.95
C SER A 141 1.09 -9.59 -6.00
N ASP A 142 1.33 -9.77 -4.70
CA ASP A 142 0.82 -8.87 -3.68
C ASP A 142 1.63 -7.56 -3.64
N LEU A 143 2.95 -7.66 -3.85
CA LEU A 143 3.89 -6.55 -3.92
C LEU A 143 4.77 -6.66 -5.18
N PRO A 144 5.23 -5.53 -5.74
CA PRO A 144 6.11 -5.54 -6.90
C PRO A 144 7.47 -6.21 -6.59
N THR A 145 7.82 -6.30 -5.31
CA THR A 145 9.10 -6.79 -4.81
C THR A 145 9.04 -8.25 -4.34
N ASP A 146 7.92 -8.94 -4.56
CA ASP A 146 7.76 -10.33 -4.11
C ASP A 146 8.77 -11.26 -4.80
N GLU A 147 9.23 -12.28 -4.06
CA GLU A 147 10.22 -13.23 -4.56
C GLU A 147 9.74 -13.92 -5.85
N GLY A 148 10.61 -13.95 -6.86
CA GLY A 148 10.33 -14.56 -8.17
C GLY A 148 9.52 -13.68 -9.12
N VAL A 149 9.18 -12.45 -8.75
CA VAL A 149 8.68 -11.44 -9.69
C VAL A 149 9.84 -10.99 -10.58
N ARG A 150 9.65 -11.12 -11.90
CA ARG A 150 10.54 -10.56 -12.93
C ARG A 150 9.78 -9.51 -13.73
N TYR A 151 10.47 -8.78 -14.59
CA TYR A 151 9.87 -7.67 -15.34
C TYR A 151 10.06 -7.81 -16.85
N LEU A 152 9.02 -7.40 -17.57
CA LEU A 152 8.97 -7.35 -19.02
C LEU A 152 8.90 -5.91 -19.48
N ILE A 153 9.37 -5.71 -20.70
CA ILE A 153 9.34 -4.45 -21.40
C ILE A 153 8.43 -4.58 -22.62
N ALA A 154 7.56 -3.60 -22.81
CA ALA A 154 6.79 -3.45 -24.02
C ALA A 154 7.66 -2.78 -25.11
N ASP A 155 7.95 -3.53 -26.16
CA ASP A 155 8.63 -3.06 -27.36
C ASP A 155 7.70 -3.12 -28.59
N LYS A 156 8.26 -3.01 -29.80
CA LYS A 156 7.47 -3.05 -31.05
C LYS A 156 6.95 -4.45 -31.38
N CYS A 157 7.55 -5.49 -30.81
CA CYS A 157 7.29 -6.90 -31.07
C CYS A 157 6.44 -7.54 -29.96
N GLY A 158 6.24 -6.84 -28.84
CA GLY A 158 5.37 -7.27 -27.75
C GLY A 158 6.03 -7.08 -26.39
N TRP A 159 5.72 -7.99 -25.47
CA TRP A 159 6.34 -8.02 -24.15
C TRP A 159 7.52 -8.98 -24.14
N THR A 160 8.71 -8.46 -23.84
CA THR A 160 9.93 -9.25 -23.74
C THR A 160 10.45 -9.19 -22.31
N LEU A 161 10.83 -10.33 -21.75
CA LEU A 161 11.47 -10.40 -20.44
C LEU A 161 12.79 -9.62 -20.44
N ASP A 162 13.00 -8.77 -19.44
CA ASP A 162 14.27 -8.10 -19.20
C ASP A 162 14.77 -8.48 -17.79
N ASP A 163 15.66 -9.47 -17.75
CA ASP A 163 16.24 -9.98 -16.50
C ASP A 163 17.16 -8.95 -15.81
N ALA A 164 17.51 -7.85 -16.47
CA ALA A 164 18.27 -6.78 -15.84
C ALA A 164 17.39 -5.93 -14.91
N ILE A 165 16.07 -5.87 -15.15
CA ILE A 165 15.17 -5.11 -14.29
C ILE A 165 14.97 -5.80 -12.95
N GLN A 166 15.25 -5.07 -11.87
CA GLN A 166 15.02 -5.51 -10.51
C GLN A 166 14.20 -4.47 -9.73
N ALA A 167 13.32 -4.95 -8.84
CA ALA A 167 12.58 -4.11 -7.90
C ALA A 167 12.96 -4.45 -6.46
N SER A 168 13.27 -3.42 -5.67
CA SER A 168 13.61 -3.55 -4.24
C SER A 168 12.77 -2.61 -3.38
N GLY A 169 12.31 -3.11 -2.23
CA GLY A 169 11.53 -2.34 -1.25
C GLY A 169 12.42 -1.74 -0.15
N SER A 170 12.04 -0.56 0.36
CA SER A 170 12.66 0.00 1.57
C SER A 170 11.66 0.75 2.45
N GLU A 171 11.79 0.64 3.76
CA GLU A 171 11.09 1.45 4.76
C GLU A 171 11.93 2.70 5.14
N VAL A 172 11.30 3.72 5.72
CA VAL A 172 12.05 4.85 6.31
C VAL A 172 12.69 4.37 7.61
N GLN A 173 14.01 4.31 7.66
CA GLN A 173 14.70 4.38 8.94
C GLN A 173 14.53 5.81 9.45
N GLU A 174 13.68 6.02 10.47
CA GLU A 174 13.69 7.26 11.23
C GLU A 174 15.10 7.42 11.83
N VAL A 175 15.86 8.37 11.29
CA VAL A 175 17.11 8.81 11.90
C VAL A 175 16.74 9.44 13.23
N GLN A 176 16.95 8.72 14.34
CA GLN A 176 16.88 9.32 15.66
C GLN A 176 17.95 10.40 15.76
N VAL A 177 17.54 11.66 15.54
CA VAL A 177 18.36 12.81 15.84
C VAL A 177 18.48 12.87 17.37
N ARG A 178 19.53 12.25 17.92
CA ARG A 178 19.91 12.40 19.33
C ARG A 178 20.26 13.87 19.56
N ASN A 179 19.33 14.60 20.16
CA ASN A 179 19.56 15.92 20.73
C ASN A 179 20.65 15.82 21.80
N MET A 180 21.91 16.10 21.44
CA MET A 180 22.94 16.41 22.42
C MET A 180 22.71 17.83 22.93
N LYS A 181 21.91 17.97 23.99
CA LYS A 181 21.97 19.17 24.83
C LYS A 181 23.28 19.11 25.63
N ALA A 182 24.29 19.83 25.13
CA ALA A 182 25.49 20.14 25.87
C ALA A 182 25.12 20.79 27.21
N HIS A 183 25.42 20.11 28.31
CA HIS A 183 25.46 20.72 29.63
C HIS A 183 26.72 21.57 29.72
N LEU A 184 26.57 22.88 29.53
CA LEU A 184 27.55 23.86 29.97
C LEU A 184 27.09 24.41 31.32
N LYS A 185 27.78 23.98 32.37
CA LYS A 185 27.96 24.69 33.65
C LYS A 185 29.45 24.57 33.99
N PRO A 186 30.06 25.60 34.59
CA PRO A 186 29.74 25.99 35.97
C PRO A 186 28.82 27.20 36.08
#